data_AF-A0A2V8PZ71-F1
#
_entry.id   AF-A0A2V8PZ71-F1
#
_cell.length_a   1.000
_cell.length_b   1.000
_cell.length_c   1.000
_cell.angle_alpha   90.00
_cell.angle_beta   90.00
_cell.angle_gamma   90.00
#
_symmetry.space_group_name_H-M   'P 1'
#
loop_
_entity.id
_entity.type
_entity.pdbx_description
1 polymer ?
#
loop_
_entity_poly.entity_id
_entity_poly.type
_entity_poly.pdbx_seq_one_letter_code
_entity_poly.pdbx_strand_id
1 'polypeptide(L)'
;MLNAINKRRGGFTLVEIMIVVAIIALLAAIAVPGFLRARKRSQASRILNDLRMIDSACDQYAIETNRKTGDTVAVADWTNYLKKGSLLYNSGKSLLGTAYGAQAVDTIPQVPAADLAVLSDVANTGFWSPYGP
;
A
#
# COMPACT_ATOMS: atom_id res chain seq x y z
N MET A 1 56.41 39.25 15.75
CA MET A 1 55.84 39.20 14.38
C MET A 1 55.21 37.82 14.21
N LEU A 2 53.87 37.73 14.12
CA LEU A 2 53.14 36.47 13.99
C LEU A 2 52.86 36.21 12.51
N ASN A 3 53.52 35.20 11.94
CA ASN A 3 53.26 34.74 10.57
C ASN A 3 51.95 33.95 10.54
N ALA A 4 50.93 34.49 9.88
CA ALA A 4 49.67 33.78 9.65
C ALA A 4 49.88 32.67 8.61
N ILE A 5 49.69 31.42 9.04
CA ILE A 5 49.72 30.24 8.16
C ILE A 5 48.53 30.33 7.20
N ASN A 6 48.80 30.65 5.93
CA ASN A 6 47.80 30.70 4.88
C ASN A 6 47.27 29.27 4.60
N LYS A 7 46.18 28.90 5.29
CA LYS A 7 45.49 27.62 5.09
C LYS A 7 44.83 27.67 3.71
N ARG A 8 45.44 27.02 2.71
CA ARG A 8 44.82 26.84 1.38
C ARG A 8 43.46 26.16 1.58
N ARG A 9 42.37 26.92 1.40
CA ARG A 9 41.03 26.35 1.31
C ARG A 9 40.95 25.64 -0.03
N GLY A 10 41.03 24.30 -0.02
CA GLY A 10 40.80 23.49 -1.21
C GLY A 10 39.36 23.64 -1.65
N GLY A 11 39.13 24.11 -2.87
CA GLY A 11 37.81 24.11 -3.50
C GLY A 11 37.53 22.77 -4.17
N PHE A 12 36.25 22.39 -4.24
CA PHE A 12 35.80 21.27 -5.06
C PHE A 12 36.10 21.52 -6.54
N THR A 13 36.66 20.55 -7.23
CA THR A 13 36.83 20.59 -8.69
C THR A 13 35.54 20.21 -9.39
N LEU A 14 35.33 20.74 -10.60
CA LEU A 14 34.19 20.35 -11.44
C LEU A 14 34.23 18.85 -11.77
N VAL A 15 35.42 18.30 -11.98
CA VAL A 15 35.61 16.88 -12.30
C VAL A 15 35.17 15.98 -11.15
N GLU A 16 35.48 16.33 -9.90
CA GLU A 16 35.01 15.58 -8.73
C GLU A 16 33.49 15.53 -8.66
N ILE A 17 32.81 16.66 -8.90
CA ILE A 17 31.34 16.69 -8.90
C ILE A 17 30.76 15.87 -10.06
N MET A 18 31.37 15.91 -11.25
CA MET A 18 30.90 15.15 -12.42
C MET A 18 30.92 13.64 -12.17
N ILE A 19 32.02 13.11 -11.62
CA ILE A 19 32.14 11.67 -11.34
C ILE A 19 31.15 11.25 -10.26
N VAL A 20 30.97 12.07 -9.22
CA VAL A 20 30.03 11.77 -8.14
C VAL A 20 28.60 11.68 -8.66
N VAL A 21 28.16 12.66 -9.47
CA VAL A 21 26.81 12.65 -10.04
C VAL A 21 26.63 11.48 -11.01
N ALA A 22 27.66 11.13 -11.79
CA ALA A 22 27.62 9.98 -12.70
C ALA A 22 27.40 8.65 -11.94
N ILE A 23 28.11 8.44 -10.83
CA ILE A 23 27.96 7.22 -10.01
C ILE A 23 26.57 7.21 -9.34
N ILE A 24 26.11 8.34 -8.79
CA ILE A 24 24.77 8.43 -8.18
C ILE A 24 23.68 8.12 -9.22
N ALA A 25 23.81 8.65 -10.45
CA ALA A 25 22.86 8.39 -11.53
C ALA A 25 22.80 6.90 -11.91
N LEU A 26 23.96 6.23 -12.00
CA LEU A 26 24.03 4.79 -12.27
C LEU A 26 23.34 3.98 -11.17
N LEU A 27 23.62 4.27 -9.90
CA LEU A 27 23.00 3.58 -8.77
C LEU A 27 21.48 3.82 -8.74
N ALA A 28 21.04 5.06 -8.97
CA ALA A 28 19.62 5.40 -9.00
C ALA A 28 18.88 4.67 -10.13
N ALA A 29 19.49 4.53 -11.30
CA ALA A 29 18.89 3.84 -12.46
C ALA A 29 18.51 2.38 -12.15
N ILE A 30 19.29 1.69 -11.33
CA ILE A 30 19.03 0.30 -10.93
C ILE A 30 18.13 0.24 -9.69
N ALA A 31 18.35 1.13 -8.71
CA ALA A 31 17.65 1.10 -7.43
C ALA A 31 16.18 1.54 -7.53
N VAL A 32 15.87 2.59 -8.28
CA VAL A 32 14.52 3.17 -8.38
C VAL A 32 13.46 2.18 -8.88
N PRO A 33 13.64 1.46 -10.00
CA PRO A 33 12.61 0.51 -10.47
C PRO A 33 12.38 -0.64 -9.48
N GLY A 34 13.43 -1.13 -8.83
CA GLY A 34 13.33 -2.15 -7.78
C GLY A 34 12.53 -1.65 -6.57
N PHE A 35 12.83 -0.44 -6.11
CA PHE A 35 12.11 0.20 -5.00
C PHE A 35 10.62 0.42 -5.30
N LEU A 36 10.30 0.89 -6.51
CA LEU A 36 8.90 1.09 -6.92
C LEU A 36 8.10 -0.22 -6.94
N ARG A 37 8.69 -1.31 -7.45
CA ARG A 37 8.07 -2.65 -7.41
C ARG A 37 7.88 -3.16 -5.98
N ALA A 38 8.88 -3.01 -5.12
CA ALA A 38 8.78 -3.39 -3.71
C ALA A 38 7.67 -2.62 -2.98
N ARG A 39 7.55 -1.31 -3.25
CA ARG A 39 6.47 -0.48 -2.71
C ARG A 39 5.10 -0.99 -3.17
N LYS A 40 4.89 -1.24 -4.47
CA LYS A 40 3.64 -1.81 -4.98
C LYS A 40 3.31 -3.15 -4.34
N ARG A 41 4.31 -4.01 -4.14
CA ARG A 41 4.12 -5.31 -3.46
C ARG A 41 3.63 -5.14 -2.02
N SER A 42 4.20 -4.17 -1.29
CA SER A 42 3.74 -3.82 0.06
C SER A 42 2.30 -3.28 0.05
N GLN A 43 1.93 -2.47 -0.95
CA GLN A 43 0.55 -2.00 -1.12
C GLN A 43 -0.42 -3.17 -1.37
N ALA A 44 -0.03 -4.14 -2.20
CA ALA A 44 -0.84 -5.35 -2.43
C ALA A 44 -1.04 -6.16 -1.13
N SER A 45 0.02 -6.36 -0.35
CA SER A 45 -0.09 -7.01 0.97
C SER A 45 -0.97 -6.24 1.95
N ARG A 46 -0.97 -4.91 1.88
CA ARG A 46 -1.86 -4.09 2.71
C ARG A 46 -3.33 -4.31 2.34
N ILE A 47 -3.66 -4.26 1.04
CA ILE A 47 -5.03 -4.49 0.53
C ILE A 47 -5.51 -5.90 0.89
N LEU A 48 -4.64 -6.91 0.80
CA LEU A 48 -4.97 -8.28 1.21
C LEU A 48 -5.33 -8.37 2.71
N ASN A 49 -4.60 -7.65 3.56
CA ASN A 49 -4.93 -7.58 4.99
C ASN A 49 -6.23 -6.81 5.23
N ASP A 50 -6.46 -5.74 4.47
CA ASP A 50 -7.69 -4.96 4.54
C ASP A 50 -8.91 -5.85 4.20
N LEU A 51 -8.82 -6.72 3.18
CA LEU A 51 -9.86 -7.70 2.83
C LEU A 51 -10.13 -8.71 3.95
N ARG A 52 -9.10 -9.24 4.60
CA ARG A 52 -9.26 -10.11 5.79
C ARG A 52 -9.95 -9.41 6.95
N MET A 53 -9.65 -8.13 7.15
CA MET A 53 -10.30 -7.34 8.19
C MET A 53 -11.78 -7.10 7.88
N ILE A 54 -12.11 -6.86 6.60
CA ILE A 54 -13.49 -6.70 6.14
C ILE A 54 -14.27 -8.01 6.31
N ASP A 55 -13.67 -9.14 5.95
CA ASP A 55 -14.23 -10.49 6.11
C ASP A 55 -14.66 -10.74 7.57
N SER A 56 -13.71 -10.59 8.50
CA SER A 56 -13.98 -10.73 9.94
C SER A 56 -14.98 -9.70 10.47
N ALA A 57 -15.01 -8.49 9.92
CA ALA A 57 -15.97 -7.46 10.33
C ALA A 57 -17.40 -7.77 9.86
N CYS A 58 -17.54 -8.35 8.66
CA CYS A 58 -18.84 -8.78 8.15
C CYS A 58 -19.39 -9.94 8.97
N ASP A 59 -18.56 -10.91 9.34
CA ASP A 59 -18.94 -12.02 10.21
C ASP A 59 -19.41 -11.55 11.59
N GLN A 60 -18.69 -10.61 12.20
CA GLN A 60 -19.07 -10.03 13.49
C GLN A 60 -20.42 -9.30 13.42
N TYR A 61 -20.63 -8.49 12.38
CA TYR A 61 -21.90 -7.82 12.15
C TYR A 61 -23.05 -8.81 11.96
N ALA A 62 -22.83 -9.88 11.18
CA ALA A 62 -23.85 -10.88 10.91
C ALA A 62 -24.29 -11.61 12.18
N ILE A 63 -23.33 -11.96 13.05
CA ILE A 63 -23.59 -12.60 14.35
C ILE A 63 -24.38 -11.65 15.27
N GLU A 64 -23.99 -10.39 15.38
CA GLU A 64 -24.65 -9.43 16.28
C GLU A 64 -26.07 -9.08 15.83
N THR A 65 -26.28 -8.96 14.52
CA THR A 65 -27.56 -8.50 13.96
C THR A 65 -28.47 -9.64 13.45
N ASN A 66 -28.10 -10.90 13.72
CA ASN A 66 -28.83 -12.11 13.28
C ASN A 66 -29.15 -12.11 11.78
N ARG A 67 -28.18 -11.67 10.96
CA ARG A 67 -28.30 -11.67 9.50
C ARG A 67 -28.10 -13.06 8.94
N LYS A 68 -28.68 -13.31 7.78
CA LYS A 68 -28.58 -14.59 7.07
C LYS A 68 -27.60 -14.47 5.91
N THR A 69 -27.11 -15.62 5.47
CA THR A 69 -26.30 -15.75 4.25
C THR A 69 -26.93 -14.96 3.09
N GLY A 70 -26.13 -14.11 2.44
CA GLY A 70 -26.56 -13.27 1.33
C GLY A 70 -27.18 -11.92 1.70
N ASP A 71 -27.43 -11.63 2.98
CA ASP A 71 -27.85 -10.29 3.40
C ASP A 71 -26.74 -9.27 3.11
N THR A 72 -27.13 -8.09 2.63
CA THR A 72 -26.19 -7.00 2.34
C THR A 72 -25.71 -6.35 3.63
N VAL A 73 -24.39 -6.26 3.79
CA VAL A 73 -23.69 -5.53 4.85
C VAL A 73 -23.19 -4.20 4.27
N ALA A 74 -23.78 -3.08 4.71
CA ALA A 74 -23.42 -1.76 4.21
C ALA A 74 -22.00 -1.36 4.66
N VAL A 75 -21.38 -0.42 3.93
CA VAL A 75 -20.05 0.11 4.29
C VAL A 75 -20.03 0.68 5.70
N ALA A 76 -21.05 1.42 6.09
CA ALA A 76 -21.16 1.97 7.44
C ALA A 76 -21.26 0.89 8.53
N ASP A 77 -21.77 -0.29 8.21
CA ASP A 77 -21.99 -1.37 9.17
C ASP A 77 -20.69 -2.12 9.46
N TRP A 78 -20.02 -2.67 8.43
CA TRP A 78 -18.78 -3.40 8.64
C TRP A 78 -17.63 -2.50 9.08
N THR A 79 -17.63 -1.21 8.70
CA THR A 79 -16.59 -0.28 9.16
C THR A 79 -16.62 -0.07 10.68
N ASN A 80 -17.77 -0.21 11.36
CA ASN A 80 -17.86 -0.04 12.81
C ASN A 80 -17.08 -1.08 13.62
N TYR A 81 -16.82 -2.26 13.03
CA TYR A 81 -16.05 -3.34 13.64
C TYR A 81 -14.55 -3.21 13.38
N LEU A 82 -14.12 -2.17 12.66
CA LEU A 82 -12.72 -1.89 12.39
C LEU A 82 -12.11 -0.96 13.44
N LYS A 83 -10.79 -1.01 13.57
CA LYS A 83 -10.04 -0.09 14.45
C LYS A 83 -10.33 1.36 14.05
N LYS A 84 -10.88 2.13 15.00
CA LYS A 84 -11.13 3.56 14.86
C LYS A 84 -9.87 4.30 14.43
N GLY A 85 -10.03 5.22 13.47
CA GLY A 85 -8.93 6.01 12.91
C GLY A 85 -8.09 5.31 11.84
N SER A 86 -8.39 4.05 11.49
CA SER A 86 -7.80 3.43 10.30
C SER A 86 -8.36 4.05 9.01
N LEU A 87 -7.60 3.99 7.91
CA LEU A 87 -8.09 4.45 6.60
C LEU A 87 -9.37 3.73 6.20
N LEU A 88 -9.44 2.42 6.46
CA LEU A 88 -10.62 1.59 6.20
C LEU A 88 -11.82 2.06 7.00
N TYR A 89 -11.66 2.30 8.31
CA TYR A 89 -12.73 2.80 9.17
C TYR A 89 -13.30 4.14 8.66
N ASN A 90 -12.42 5.08 8.29
CA ASN A 90 -12.84 6.43 7.93
C ASN A 90 -13.46 6.53 6.52
N SER A 91 -13.06 5.66 5.60
CA SER A 91 -13.38 5.86 4.17
C SER A 91 -14.02 4.67 3.49
N GLY A 92 -13.90 3.46 4.05
CA GLY A 92 -14.29 2.22 3.38
C GLY A 92 -13.55 1.95 2.06
N LYS A 93 -12.40 2.61 1.87
CA LYS A 93 -11.60 2.55 0.65
C LYS A 93 -10.25 1.89 0.89
N SER A 94 -9.71 1.29 -0.15
CA SER A 94 -8.35 0.75 -0.17
C SER A 94 -7.31 1.86 -0.08
N LEU A 95 -6.05 1.46 0.14
CA LEU A 95 -4.90 2.36 0.10
C LEU A 95 -4.77 3.13 -1.23
N LEU A 96 -5.34 2.61 -2.32
CA LEU A 96 -5.32 3.23 -3.65
C LEU A 96 -6.55 4.13 -3.90
N GLY A 97 -7.47 4.23 -2.92
CA GLY A 97 -8.63 5.11 -2.97
C GLY A 97 -9.86 4.50 -3.65
N THR A 98 -9.81 3.23 -4.04
CA THR A 98 -10.96 2.50 -4.59
C THR A 98 -11.86 2.02 -3.44
N ALA A 99 -13.18 2.07 -3.64
CA ALA A 99 -14.11 1.64 -2.60
C ALA A 99 -14.27 0.11 -2.61
N TYR A 100 -14.27 -0.51 -1.44
CA TYR A 100 -14.61 -1.95 -1.30
C TYR A 100 -16.10 -2.21 -1.47
N GLY A 101 -16.94 -1.22 -1.16
CA GLY A 101 -18.39 -1.32 -1.31
C GLY A 101 -19.07 -2.17 -0.23
N ALA A 102 -20.37 -2.38 -0.41
CA ALA A 102 -21.15 -3.26 0.44
C ALA A 102 -20.72 -4.71 0.22
N GLN A 103 -20.73 -5.49 1.29
CA GLN A 103 -20.42 -6.92 1.26
C GLN A 103 -21.69 -7.74 1.45
N ALA A 104 -21.61 -9.05 1.30
CA ALA A 104 -22.71 -9.96 1.62
C ALA A 104 -22.26 -10.95 2.69
N VAL A 105 -23.16 -11.29 3.61
CA VAL A 105 -22.90 -12.29 4.66
C VAL A 105 -22.54 -13.64 4.05
N ASP A 106 -21.53 -14.30 4.62
CA ASP A 106 -20.94 -15.56 4.15
C ASP A 106 -20.45 -15.54 2.69
N THR A 107 -20.17 -14.35 2.15
CA THR A 107 -19.54 -14.20 0.83
C THR A 107 -18.16 -13.57 1.00
N ILE A 108 -17.14 -14.24 0.45
CA ILE A 108 -15.75 -13.79 0.56
C ILE A 108 -15.61 -12.42 -0.14
N PRO A 109 -15.13 -11.37 0.56
CA PRO A 109 -14.94 -10.06 -0.06
C PRO A 109 -13.90 -10.14 -1.17
N GLN A 110 -14.09 -9.39 -2.25
CA GLN A 110 -13.20 -9.46 -3.41
C GLN A 110 -12.35 -8.20 -3.53
N VAL A 111 -11.11 -8.37 -3.98
CA VAL A 111 -10.27 -7.23 -4.33
C VAL A 111 -10.95 -6.37 -5.41
N PRO A 112 -11.02 -5.04 -5.26
CA PRO A 112 -11.56 -4.18 -6.31
C PRO A 112 -10.79 -4.34 -7.62
N ALA A 113 -11.50 -4.47 -8.75
CA ALA A 113 -10.89 -4.70 -10.06
C ALA A 113 -9.89 -3.60 -10.46
N ALA A 114 -10.12 -2.36 -10.03
CA ALA A 114 -9.22 -1.24 -10.28
C ALA A 114 -7.87 -1.40 -9.54
N ASP A 115 -7.87 -1.92 -8.32
CA ASP A 115 -6.62 -2.18 -7.56
C ASP A 115 -5.86 -3.36 -8.15
N LEU A 116 -6.59 -4.40 -8.56
CA LEU A 116 -6.01 -5.56 -9.24
C LEU A 116 -5.32 -5.14 -10.54
N ALA A 117 -5.92 -4.24 -11.32
CA ALA A 117 -5.30 -3.71 -12.54
C ALA A 117 -3.98 -2.97 -12.25
N VAL A 118 -3.96 -2.11 -11.23
CA VAL A 118 -2.77 -1.31 -10.86
C VAL A 118 -1.60 -2.16 -10.33
N LEU A 119 -1.92 -3.27 -9.66
CA LEU A 119 -0.97 -4.13 -8.94
C LEU A 119 -0.66 -5.46 -9.63
N SER A 120 -1.27 -5.71 -10.79
CA SER A 120 -1.08 -6.93 -11.59
C SER A 120 0.39 -7.21 -11.96
N ASP A 121 1.24 -6.18 -12.01
CA ASP A 121 2.67 -6.30 -12.30
C ASP A 121 3.50 -6.90 -11.16
N VAL A 122 3.00 -6.86 -9.92
CA VAL A 122 3.70 -7.35 -8.72
C VAL A 122 2.90 -8.37 -7.90
N ALA A 123 1.62 -8.57 -8.23
CA ALA A 123 0.72 -9.48 -7.54
C ALA A 123 -0.08 -10.29 -8.55
N ASN A 124 0.33 -11.56 -8.73
CA ASN A 124 -0.35 -12.52 -9.58
C ASN A 124 -1.68 -12.98 -8.96
N THR A 125 -2.45 -13.78 -9.71
CA THR A 125 -3.75 -14.31 -9.27
C THR A 125 -3.63 -15.14 -7.98
N GLY A 126 -2.59 -15.96 -7.86
CA GLY A 126 -2.36 -16.79 -6.66
C GLY A 126 -2.10 -15.98 -5.39
N PHE A 127 -1.58 -14.76 -5.51
CA PHE A 127 -1.37 -13.89 -4.35
C PHE A 127 -2.68 -13.44 -3.68
N TRP A 128 -3.73 -13.25 -4.49
CA TRP A 128 -5.00 -12.71 -4.01
C TRP A 128 -5.90 -13.78 -3.39
N SER A 129 -5.62 -15.07 -3.58
CA SER A 129 -6.43 -16.16 -3.03
C SER A 129 -6.59 -16.06 -1.50
N PRO A 130 -7.80 -16.22 -0.94
CA PRO A 130 -9.09 -16.52 -1.60
C PRO A 130 -9.89 -15.29 -2.08
N TYR A 131 -9.35 -14.08 -1.92
CA TYR A 131 -9.99 -12.79 -2.18
C TYR A 131 -9.73 -12.24 -3.61
N GLY A 132 -9.21 -13.09 -4.49
CA GLY A 132 -8.95 -12.77 -5.89
C GLY A 132 -10.13 -13.16 -6.77
N PRO A 133 -10.22 -12.60 -7.99
CA PRO A 133 -11.29 -12.88 -8.94
C PRO A 133 -11.41 -14.37 -9.29
#